data_AF-Q21RY6-F1
#
_entry.id   AF-Q21RY6-F1
#
_cell.length_a   1.000
_cell.length_b   1.000
_cell.length_c   1.000
_cell.angle_alpha   90.00
_cell.angle_beta   90.00
_cell.angle_gamma   90.00
#
_symmetry.space_group_name_H-M   'P 1'
#
loop_
_entity.id
_entity.type
_entity.pdbx_description
1 polymer ?
#
loop_
_entity_poly.entity_id
_entity_poly.type
_entity_poly.pdbx_seq_one_letter_code
_entity_poly.pdbx_strand_id
1 'polypeptide(L)' 'MTIPDQANALSQTDTGLARVLEDLIDVLITRGVIQFTDLPDAAQSKLLERRETRASLANRLQLLPMNGENDLL' A
#
# COMPACT_ATOMS: atom_id res chain seq x y z
N MET A 1 -3.87 -29.96 14.19
CA MET A 1 -2.83 -28.91 14.26
C MET A 1 -2.37 -28.64 12.85
N THR A 2 -3.02 -27.71 12.16
CA THR A 2 -2.73 -27.39 10.77
C THR A 2 -1.41 -26.63 10.75
N ILE A 3 -0.38 -27.22 10.13
CA ILE A 3 0.87 -26.52 9.83
C ILE A 3 0.46 -25.26 9.05
N PRO A 4 0.83 -24.03 9.46
CA PRO A 4 0.56 -22.87 8.63
C PRO A 4 1.23 -23.13 7.28
N ASP A 5 0.41 -23.18 6.23
CA ASP A 5 0.86 -23.35 4.85
C ASP A 5 2.04 -22.38 4.63
N GLN A 6 3.24 -22.91 4.39
CA GLN A 6 4.44 -22.09 4.20
C GLN A 6 4.22 -21.04 3.09
N ALA A 7 3.34 -21.34 2.13
CA ALA A 7 2.87 -20.41 1.10
C ALA A 7 2.15 -19.16 1.66
N ASN A 8 1.37 -19.29 2.74
CA ASN A 8 0.67 -18.17 3.38
C ASN A 8 1.65 -17.30 4.19
N ALA A 9 2.62 -17.91 4.87
CA ALA A 9 3.69 -17.16 5.54
C ALA A 9 4.55 -16.37 4.54
N LEU A 10 4.90 -16.97 3.40
CA LEU A 10 5.65 -16.30 2.33
C LEU A 10 4.87 -15.15 1.70
N SER A 11 3.57 -15.37 1.43
CA SER A 11 2.69 -14.33 0.88
C SER A 11 2.56 -13.11 1.81
N GLN A 12 2.55 -13.33 3.13
CA GLN A 12 2.56 -12.25 4.11
C GLN A 12 3.88 -11.47 4.10
N THR A 13 5.02 -12.16 4.01
CA THR A 13 6.33 -11.50 3.93
C THR A 13 6.49 -10.70 2.63
N ASP A 14 6.02 -11.25 1.51
CA ASP A 14 6.07 -10.57 0.20
C ASP A 14 5.22 -9.30 0.19
N THR A 15 4.06 -9.34 0.87
CA THR A 15 3.19 -8.16 1.01
C THR A 15 3.86 -7.03 1.79
N GLY A 16 4.58 -7.37 2.87
CA GLY A 16 5.35 -6.41 3.66
C GLY A 16 6.50 -5.80 2.85
N LEU A 17 7.27 -6.63 2.16
CA LEU A 17 8.37 -6.19 1.31
C LEU A 17 7.92 -5.27 0.19
N ALA A 18 6.79 -5.57 -0.46
CA ALA A 18 6.23 -4.72 -1.51
C ALA A 18 5.85 -3.32 -1.02
N ARG A 19 5.38 -3.18 0.23
CA ARG A 19 5.09 -1.86 0.83
C ARG A 19 6.38 -1.06 1.08
N VAL A 20 7.39 -1.70 1.66
CA VAL A 20 8.68 -1.06 1.92
C VAL A 20 9.35 -0.62 0.61
N LEU A 21 9.28 -1.46 -0.42
CA LEU A 21 9.80 -1.12 -1.74
C LEU A 21 9.08 0.08 -2.35
N GLU A 22 7.75 0.13 -2.25
CA GLU A 22 6.95 1.26 -2.73
C GLU A 22 7.31 2.56 -2.02
N ASP A 23 7.44 2.53 -0.69
CA ASP A 23 7.82 3.71 0.10
C ASP A 23 9.26 4.15 -0.22
N LEU A 24 10.18 3.22 -0.46
CA LEU A 24 11.54 3.53 -0.89
C LEU A 24 11.55 4.21 -2.26
N ILE A 25 10.78 3.70 -3.22
CA ILE A 25 10.65 4.29 -4.56
C ILE A 25 10.10 5.72 -4.44
N ASP A 26 9.07 5.94 -3.64
CA ASP A 26 8.49 7.26 -3.40
C ASP A 26 9.50 8.23 -2.79
N VAL A 27 10.31 7.78 -1.83
CA VAL A 27 11.40 8.59 -1.25
C VAL A 27 12.43 8.95 -2.31
N LEU A 28 12.87 7.99 -3.13
CA LEU A 28 13.88 8.23 -4.17
C LEU A 28 13.38 9.20 -5.24
N ILE A 29 12.11 9.09 -5.65
CA ILE A 29 11.47 10.02 -6.59
C ILE A 29 11.36 11.42 -5.96
N THR A 30 10.89 11.52 -4.72
CA THR A 30 10.72 12.80 -4.02
C THR A 30 12.06 13.52 -3.80
N ARG A 31 13.12 12.76 -3.59
CA ARG A 31 14.49 13.28 -3.46
C ARG A 31 15.12 13.65 -4.81
N GLY A 32 14.46 13.33 -5.93
CA GLY A 32 14.99 13.53 -7.28
C GLY A 32 16.15 12.60 -7.64
N VAL A 33 16.32 11.48 -6.94
CA VAL A 33 17.39 10.50 -7.19
C VAL A 33 17.08 9.66 -8.43
N ILE A 34 15.81 9.33 -8.64
CA ILE A 34 15.29 8.66 -9.85
C ILE A 34 14.02 9.37 -10.30
N GLN A 35 13.71 9.30 -11.59
CA GLN A 35 12.40 9.67 -12.11
C GLN A 35 11.51 8.44 -12.26
N PHE A 36 10.20 8.64 -12.17
CA PHE A 36 9.22 7.57 -12.39
C PHE A 36 9.39 6.91 -13.77
N THR A 37 9.74 7.71 -14.78
CA THR A 37 9.98 7.28 -16.16
C THR A 37 11.26 6.46 -16.34
N ASP A 38 12.14 6.43 -15.33
CA ASP A 38 13.38 5.63 -15.37
C ASP A 38 13.09 4.15 -15.05
N LEU A 39 11.88 3.83 -14.56
CA LEU A 39 11.45 2.49 -14.25
C LEU A 39 10.86 1.79 -15.49
N PRO A 40 10.97 0.46 -15.61
CA PRO A 40 10.30 -0.28 -16.69
C PRO A 40 8.78 -0.08 -16.69
N ASP A 41 8.15 -0.11 -17.87
CA ASP A 41 6.69 0.08 -18.02
C ASP A 41 5.86 -0.80 -17.07
N ALA A 42 6.26 -2.06 -16.91
CA ALA A 42 5.60 -2.99 -16.00
C ALA A 42 5.66 -2.55 -14.52
N ALA A 43 6.77 -1.92 -14.10
CA ALA A 43 6.91 -1.39 -12.76
C ALA A 43 6.10 -0.10 -12.59
N GLN A 44 6.09 0.77 -13.61
CA GLN A 44 5.27 1.97 -13.62
C GLN A 44 3.78 1.64 -13.46
N SER A 45 3.25 0.71 -14.26
CA SER A 45 1.83 0.30 -14.17
C SER A 45 1.48 -0.26 -12.79
N LYS A 46 2.34 -1.10 -12.20
CA LYS A 46 2.10 -1.66 -10.86
C LYS A 46 2.11 -0.61 -9.75
N LEU A 47 3.01 0.37 -9.84
CA LEU A 47 3.07 1.47 -8.88
C LEU A 47 1.82 2.36 -8.98
N LEU A 48 1.33 2.60 -10.20
CA LEU A 48 0.11 3.37 -10.43
C LEU A 48 -1.12 2.66 -9.84
N GLU A 49 -1.30 1.37 -10.16
CA GLU A 49 -2.40 0.54 -9.64
C GLU A 49 -2.42 0.52 -8.10
N ARG A 50 -1.25 0.40 -7.47
CA ARG A 50 -1.12 0.44 -6.01
C ARG A 50 -1.47 1.79 -5.42
N ARG A 51 -1.01 2.88 -6.03
CA ARG A 51 -1.35 4.24 -5.58
C ARG A 51 -2.85 4.50 -5.68
N GLU A 52 -3.49 4.09 -6.77
CA GLU A 52 -4.94 4.19 -6.93
C GLU A 52 -5.70 3.36 -5.90
N THR A 53 -5.26 2.12 -5.66
CA THR A 53 -5.84 1.24 -4.63
C THR A 53 -5.72 1.87 -3.24
N ARG A 54 -4.57 2.45 -2.92
CA ARG A 54 -4.32 3.16 -1.66
C ARG A 54 -5.20 4.40 -1.53
N ALA A 55 -5.31 5.21 -2.58
CA ALA A 55 -6.15 6.41 -2.59
C ALA A 55 -7.64 6.06 -2.43
N SER A 56 -8.11 5.00 -3.11
CA SER A 56 -9.47 4.49 -2.98
C SER A 56 -9.76 3.98 -1.57
N LEU A 57 -8.84 3.22 -0.97
CA LEU A 57 -8.97 2.75 0.41
C LEU A 57 -8.98 3.90 1.41
N ALA A 58 -8.06 4.87 1.27
CA ALA A 58 -7.98 6.05 2.13
C ALA A 58 -9.26 6.90 2.04
N ASN A 59 -9.80 7.10 0.83
CA ASN A 59 -11.06 7.80 0.63
C ASN A 59 -12.23 7.06 1.30
N ARG A 60 -12.31 5.73 1.16
CA ARG A 60 -13.32 4.91 1.84
C ARG A 60 -13.24 4.98 3.36
N LEU A 61 -12.03 5.04 3.91
CA LEU A 61 -11.80 5.20 5.36
C LEU A 61 -12.20 6.59 5.86
N GLN A 62 -11.98 7.65 5.07
CA GLN A 62 -12.40 9.02 5.40
C GLN A 62 -13.93 9.19 5.41
N LEU A 63 -14.65 8.36 4.65
CA LEU A 63 -16.11 8.36 4.58
C LEU A 63 -16.78 7.55 5.69
N LEU A 64 -16.01 6.90 6.57
CA LEU A 64 -16.58 6.28 7.76
C LEU A 64 -16.86 7.40 8.78
N PRO A 65 -18.13 7.69 9.10
CA PRO A 65 -18.42 8.61 10.18
C PRO A 65 -17.84 7.98 11.46
N MET A 66 -16.99 8.75 12.14
CA MET A 66 -16.51 8.42 13.48
C MET A 66 -17.71 8.49 14.41
N ASN A 67 -18.53 7.43 14.43
CA ASN A 67 -19.71 7.33 15.28
C ASN A 67 -19.26 7.14 16.73
N GLY A 68 -18.72 8.20 17.31
CA GLY A 68 -18.66 8.42 18.74
C GLY A 68 -19.89 9.23 19.13
N GLU A 69 -21.08 8.64 19.02
CA GLU A 69 -22.27 9.18 19.67
C GLU A 69 -22.20 8.85 21.16
N ASN A 70 -21.36 9.59 21.88
CA ASN A 70 -21.62 9.91 23.27
C ASN A 70 -22.54 11.13 23.27
N ASP A 71 -23.85 10.92 23.32
CA ASP A 71 -24.72 11.91 23.94
C ASP A 71 -25.71 11.19 24.85
N LEU A 72 -25.41 11.28 26.14
CA LEU A 72 -26.29 10.97 27.25
C LEU A 72 -27.36 12.07 27.31
N LEU A 73 -28.60 11.71 26.99
CA LEU A 73 -29.80 12.31 27.60
C LEU A 73 -30.82 11.21 27.90
#